data_AF-A0A1I7CE84-F1
#
_entry.id   AF-A0A1I7CE84-F1
#
_cell.length_a   1.000
_cell.length_b   1.000
_cell.length_c   1.000
_cell.angle_alpha   90.00
_cell.angle_beta   90.00
_cell.angle_gamma   90.00
#
_symmetry.space_group_name_H-M   'P 1'
#
loop_
_entity.id
_entity.type
_entity.pdbx_description
1 polymer ?
#
loop_
_entity_poly.entity_id
_entity_poly.type
_entity_poly.pdbx_seq_one_letter_code
_entity_poly.pdbx_strand_id
1 'polypeptide(L)'
;MTAAELIERLQTAHPDARVMFLPFGADEDELEDVGVAEVFAMPWTLKRCYHDEDVDEFLYSGKPEQARADECGRVEYTSVRVVVLSVDEGFLRSRRYVRSPNGE
;
A
#
# COMPACT_ATOMS: atom_id res chain seq x y z
N MET A 1 6.60 -14.32 -1.90
CA MET A 1 7.49 -13.21 -2.23
C MET A 1 7.15 -12.06 -1.31
N THR A 2 8.11 -11.60 -0.50
CA THR A 2 7.97 -10.41 0.34
C THR A 2 8.39 -9.17 -0.44
N ALA A 3 8.05 -7.97 0.05
CA ALA A 3 8.51 -6.75 -0.59
C ALA A 3 10.03 -6.57 -0.50
N ALA A 4 10.66 -7.00 0.59
CA ALA A 4 12.13 -6.99 0.72
C ALA A 4 12.78 -7.87 -0.35
N GLU A 5 12.24 -9.09 -0.57
CA GLU A 5 12.69 -9.99 -1.64
C GLU A 5 12.45 -9.38 -3.04
N LEU A 6 11.35 -8.64 -3.23
CA LEU A 6 11.07 -7.96 -4.50
C LEU A 6 12.07 -6.83 -4.76
N ILE A 7 12.35 -5.98 -3.77
CA ILE A 7 13.30 -4.87 -3.88
C ILE A 7 14.71 -5.40 -4.11
N GLU A 8 15.13 -6.42 -3.35
CA GLU A 8 16.42 -7.07 -3.53
C GLU A 8 16.55 -7.64 -4.95
N ARG A 9 15.51 -8.31 -5.46
CA ARG A 9 15.49 -8.80 -6.85
C ARG A 9 15.56 -7.67 -7.87
N LEU A 10 14.85 -6.57 -7.66
CA LEU A 10 14.86 -5.43 -8.58
C LEU A 10 16.22 -4.71 -8.58
N GLN A 11 16.84 -4.54 -7.41
CA GLN A 11 18.16 -3.94 -7.26
C GLN A 11 19.28 -4.82 -7.85
N THR A 12 19.08 -6.14 -7.89
CA THR A 12 20.09 -7.10 -8.39
C THR A 12 19.85 -7.57 -9.82
N ALA A 13 18.70 -7.24 -10.43
CA ALA A 13 18.32 -7.70 -11.77
C ALA A 13 19.23 -7.15 -12.88
N HIS A 14 19.66 -5.89 -12.76
CA HIS A 14 20.60 -5.27 -13.68
C HIS A 14 21.32 -4.11 -12.97
N PRO A 15 22.66 -4.06 -12.96
CA PRO A 15 23.42 -3.07 -12.18
C PRO A 15 23.16 -1.61 -12.60
N ASP A 16 22.72 -1.40 -13.84
CA ASP A 16 22.37 -0.07 -14.36
C ASP A 16 20.86 0.23 -14.37
N ALA A 17 20.01 -0.69 -13.90
CA ALA A 17 18.56 -0.46 -13.89
C ALA A 17 18.14 0.38 -12.68
N ARG A 18 17.23 1.34 -12.92
CA ARG A 18 16.58 2.13 -11.87
C ARG A 18 15.19 1.56 -11.58
N VAL A 19 14.81 1.52 -10.31
CA VAL A 19 13.47 1.13 -9.89
C VAL A 19 12.62 2.39 -9.81
N MET A 20 11.63 2.50 -10.68
CA MET A 20 10.73 3.65 -10.75
C MET A 20 9.33 3.26 -10.28
N PHE A 21 8.65 4.16 -9.60
CA PHE A 21 7.23 4.07 -9.24
C PHE A 21 6.42 4.90 -10.23
N LEU A 22 5.38 4.30 -10.80
CA LEU A 22 4.39 4.98 -11.63
C LEU A 22 3.04 4.92 -10.90
N PRO A 23 2.50 6.05 -10.44
CA PRO A 23 1.17 6.08 -9.84
C PRO A 23 0.10 5.60 -10.83
N PHE A 24 -1.00 5.04 -10.32
CA PHE A 24 -2.12 4.64 -11.18
C PHE A 24 -2.72 5.86 -11.89
N GLY A 25 -2.81 5.81 -13.22
CA GLY A 25 -3.32 6.89 -14.06
C GLY A 25 -2.29 7.96 -14.42
N ALA A 26 -1.05 7.82 -13.94
CA ALA A 26 0.06 8.68 -14.28
C ALA A 26 0.73 8.26 -15.60
N ASP A 27 1.42 9.19 -16.26
CA ASP A 27 2.20 8.92 -17.47
C ASP A 27 3.71 8.79 -17.23
N GLU A 28 4.47 8.54 -18.29
CA GLU A 28 5.92 8.30 -18.21
C GLU A 28 6.70 9.52 -17.67
N ASP A 29 6.14 10.73 -17.71
CA ASP A 29 6.78 11.94 -17.19
C ASP A 29 6.57 12.10 -15.66
N GLU A 30 5.61 11.36 -15.10
CA GLU A 30 5.30 11.30 -13.67
C GLU A 30 5.97 10.11 -12.97
N LEU A 31 6.96 9.50 -13.62
CA LEU A 31 7.80 8.47 -13.03
C LEU A 31 8.66 9.03 -11.90
N GLU A 32 8.60 8.38 -10.74
CA GLU A 32 9.38 8.79 -9.59
C GLU A 32 10.38 7.69 -9.17
N ASP A 33 11.64 8.06 -8.88
CA ASP A 33 12.69 7.09 -8.50
C ASP A 33 12.47 6.57 -7.07
N VAL A 34 12.35 5.25 -6.92
CA VAL A 34 12.19 4.59 -5.63
C VAL A 34 13.55 4.46 -4.95
N GLY A 35 13.94 5.49 -4.22
CA GLY A 35 15.18 5.49 -3.43
C GLY A 35 15.10 4.65 -2.16
N VAL A 36 13.89 4.45 -1.61
CA VAL A 36 13.68 3.79 -0.32
C VAL A 36 12.35 3.04 -0.27
N ALA A 37 12.30 2.00 0.56
CA ALA A 37 11.08 1.26 0.84
C ALA A 37 10.94 1.00 2.33
N GLU A 38 9.74 1.16 2.85
CA GLU A 38 9.45 0.92 4.26
C GLU A 38 8.19 0.07 4.41
N VAL A 39 8.27 -0.93 5.30
CA VAL A 39 7.12 -1.73 5.68
C VAL A 39 6.45 -1.05 6.87
N PHE A 40 5.28 -0.48 6.63
CA PHE A 40 4.56 0.18 7.70
C PHE A 40 4.01 -0.83 8.71
N ALA A 41 4.28 -0.57 9.99
CA ALA A 41 3.75 -1.36 11.09
C ALA A 41 2.25 -1.15 11.30
N MET A 42 1.69 -0.03 10.80
CA MET A 42 0.26 0.24 10.88
C MET A 42 -0.54 -0.83 10.14
N PRO A 43 -1.60 -1.39 10.76
CA PRO A 43 -2.49 -2.31 10.08
C PRO A 43 -3.23 -1.55 8.97
N TRP A 44 -3.22 -2.12 7.77
CA TRP A 44 -4.09 -1.71 6.69
C TRP A 44 -5.24 -2.71 6.59
N THR A 45 -6.39 -2.23 6.13
CA THR A 45 -7.55 -3.08 5.89
C THR A 45 -7.87 -3.06 4.40
N LEU A 46 -7.94 -4.26 3.83
CA LEU A 46 -8.55 -4.50 2.53
C LEU A 46 -10.02 -4.88 2.76
N LYS A 47 -10.92 -4.04 2.27
CA LYS A 47 -12.36 -4.27 2.23
C LYS A 47 -12.73 -4.78 0.83
N ARG A 48 -13.41 -5.91 0.76
CA ARG A 48 -14.04 -6.41 -0.47
C ARG A 48 -15.55 -6.28 -0.34
N CYS A 49 -16.16 -5.54 -1.25
CA CYS A 49 -17.60 -5.48 -1.42
C CYS A 49 -18.01 -6.38 -2.57
N TYR A 50 -18.77 -7.42 -2.27
CA TYR A 50 -19.32 -8.31 -3.28
C TYR A 50 -20.71 -7.80 -3.67
N HIS A 51 -20.82 -7.45 -4.94
CA HIS A 51 -22.07 -7.26 -5.68
C HIS A 51 -22.33 -8.53 -6.49
N ASP A 52 -23.53 -8.72 -7.03
CA ASP A 52 -23.95 -9.99 -7.64
C ASP A 52 -22.93 -10.58 -8.62
N GLU A 53 -22.35 -9.73 -9.48
CA GLU A 53 -21.38 -10.13 -10.51
C GLU A 53 -19.99 -9.50 -10.32
N ASP A 54 -19.85 -8.52 -9.43
CA ASP A 54 -18.64 -7.69 -9.30
C ASP A 54 -18.08 -7.67 -7.87
N VAL A 55 -16.76 -7.45 -7.76
CA VAL A 55 -16.08 -7.26 -6.47
C VAL A 55 -15.32 -5.93 -6.48
N ASP A 56 -15.78 -5.01 -5.65
CA ASP A 56 -15.08 -3.76 -5.40
C ASP A 56 -14.06 -3.94 -4.26
N GLU A 57 -12.81 -3.57 -4.51
CA GLU A 57 -11.73 -3.62 -3.53
C GLU A 57 -11.34 -2.22 -3.06
N PHE A 58 -11.36 -2.00 -1.74
CA PHE A 58 -10.95 -0.75 -1.12
C PHE A 58 -9.85 -1.02 -0.11
N LEU A 59 -8.70 -0.35 -0.29
CA LEU A 59 -7.56 -0.45 0.61
C LEU A 59 -7.42 0.86 1.41
N TYR A 60 -7.47 0.78 2.72
CA TYR A 60 -7.33 1.94 3.60
C TYR A 60 -6.51 1.63 4.86
N SER A 61 -5.95 2.67 5.46
CA SER A 61 -5.19 2.55 6.71
C SER A 61 -6.13 2.44 7.91
N GLY A 62 -5.78 1.59 8.87
CA GLY A 62 -6.54 1.41 10.11
C GLY A 62 -7.31 0.08 10.19
N LYS A 63 -8.17 0.00 11.22
CA LYS A 63 -8.98 -1.19 11.52
C LYS A 63 -10.20 -1.27 10.60
N PRO A 64 -10.78 -2.46 10.40
CA PRO A 64 -12.05 -2.61 9.71
C PRO A 64 -13.12 -1.68 10.27
N GLU A 65 -13.74 -0.90 9.39
CA GLU A 65 -14.92 -0.13 9.72
C GLU A 65 -16.07 -1.07 10.10
N GLN A 66 -16.96 -0.62 10.99
CA GLN A 66 -18.23 -1.35 11.19
C GLN A 66 -18.97 -1.34 9.86
N ALA A 67 -19.31 -2.52 9.34
CA ALA A 67 -20.01 -2.66 8.08
C ALA A 67 -21.31 -1.85 8.11
N ARG A 68 -21.37 -0.78 7.31
CA ARG A 68 -22.63 -0.23 6.82
C ARG A 68 -23.16 -1.25 5.80
N ALA A 69 -24.12 -2.06 6.24
CA ALA A 69 -24.70 -3.16 5.49
C ALA A 69 -25.56 -2.70 4.30
N ASP A 70 -25.64 -1.40 4.07
CA ASP A 70 -26.65 -0.74 3.26
C ASP A 70 -26.29 -0.68 1.76
N GLU A 71 -25.03 -0.90 1.37
CA GLU A 71 -24.58 -0.76 -0.03
C GLU A 71 -23.99 -2.03 -0.66
N CYS A 72 -23.54 -3.00 0.15
CA CYS A 72 -22.85 -4.20 -0.35
C CYS A 72 -23.61 -5.47 0.06
N GLY A 73 -23.81 -6.42 -0.87
CA GLY A 73 -24.50 -7.68 -0.59
C GLY A 73 -23.73 -8.56 0.41
N ARG A 74 -22.40 -8.58 0.30
CA ARG A 74 -21.49 -9.18 1.29
C ARG A 74 -20.22 -8.35 1.40
N VAL A 75 -19.73 -8.17 2.62
CA VAL A 75 -18.46 -7.47 2.89
C VAL A 75 -17.48 -8.40 3.58
N GLU A 76 -16.25 -8.45 3.09
CA GLU A 76 -15.13 -9.12 3.74
C GLU A 76 -14.03 -8.12 4.09
N TYR A 77 -13.49 -8.23 5.29
CA TYR A 77 -12.37 -7.42 5.75
C TYR A 77 -11.15 -8.31 6.00
N THR A 78 -10.03 -7.95 5.39
CA THR A 78 -8.74 -8.61 5.63
C THR A 78 -7.73 -7.58 6.12
N SER A 79 -7.11 -7.86 7.27
CA SER A 79 -5.95 -7.08 7.71
C SER A 79 -4.73 -7.48 6.88
N VAL A 80 -4.12 -6.51 6.22
CA VAL A 80 -2.98 -6.71 5.33
C VAL A 80 -1.80 -5.84 5.76
N ARG A 81 -0.59 -6.29 5.42
CA ARG A 81 0.62 -5.46 5.51
C ARG A 81 0.86 -4.84 4.14
N VAL A 82 1.02 -3.53 4.11
CA VAL A 82 1.28 -2.77 2.88
C VAL A 82 2.72 -2.26 2.93
N VAL A 83 3.39 -2.36 1.80
CA VAL A 83 4.68 -1.70 1.58
C VAL A 83 4.42 -0.51 0.69
N VAL A 84 4.83 0.66 1.15
CA VAL A 84 4.72 1.90 0.38
C VAL A 84 6.10 2.21 -0.15
N LEU A 85 6.17 2.43 -1.45
CA LEU A 85 7.36 2.94 -2.13
C LEU A 85 7.24 4.47 -2.17
N SER A 86 8.34 5.16 -1.89
CA SER A 86 8.38 6.61 -1.87
C SER A 86 9.70 7.09 -2.42
N VAL A 87 9.67 8.27 -3.01
CA VAL A 87 10.84 8.97 -3.55
C VAL A 87 11.63 9.73 -2.51
N ASP A 88 11.00 10.02 -1.38
CA ASP A 88 11.63 10.73 -0.27
C ASP A 88 11.48 9.93 1.03
N GLU A 89 12.61 9.74 1.72
CA GLU A 89 12.67 9.18 3.06
C GLU A 89 11.96 10.10 4.07
N GLY A 90 12.01 11.43 3.86
CA GLY A 90 11.28 12.42 4.64
C GLY A 90 9.76 12.24 4.55
N PHE A 91 9.25 11.87 3.37
CA PHE A 91 7.84 11.56 3.16
C PHE A 91 7.41 10.31 3.95
N LEU A 92 8.19 9.23 3.90
CA LEU A 92 7.94 8.00 4.67
C LEU A 92 7.97 8.25 6.18
N ARG A 93 8.87 9.12 6.64
CA ARG A 93 9.01 9.50 8.05
C ARG A 93 8.03 10.56 8.52
N SER A 94 7.11 11.01 7.66
CA SER A 94 6.09 11.99 8.04
C SER A 94 5.06 11.38 9.01
N ARG A 95 4.42 12.22 9.84
CA ARG A 95 3.43 11.80 10.86
C ARG A 95 2.27 10.96 10.29
N ARG A 96 2.03 11.04 8.98
CA ARG A 96 0.99 10.29 8.27
C ARG A 96 1.26 8.79 8.23
N TYR A 97 2.52 8.38 8.40
CA TYR A 97 2.96 7.01 8.18
C TYR A 97 3.71 6.41 9.39
N VAL A 98 4.28 7.22 10.29
CA VAL A 98 5.09 6.75 11.44
C VAL A 98 4.28 6.26 12.66
N ARG A 99 2.94 6.44 12.73
CA ARG A 99 2.22 6.13 13.99
C ARG A 99 1.95 4.63 14.21
N SER A 100 2.76 3.99 15.05
CA SER A 100 2.38 2.86 15.90
C SER A 100 3.33 2.79 17.11
N PRO A 101 2.99 2.20 18.27
CA PRO A 101 1.68 1.86 18.83
C PRO A 101 1.65 2.33 20.31
N ASN A 102 1.52 3.62 20.59
CA ASN A 102 1.21 4.13 21.94
C ASN A 102 0.94 5.63 21.82
N GLY A 103 -0.30 6.03 22.01
CA GLY A 103 -0.71 7.42 22.05
C GLY A 103 -2.02 7.48 22.79
N GLU A 104 -1.90 7.47 24.12
CA GLU A 104 -2.84 7.90 25.17
C GLU A 104 -4.34 7.59 25.01
#